data_AF-A0A1G8GSJ1-F1
#
_entry.id   AF-A0A1G8GSJ1-F1
#
_cell.length_a   1.000
_cell.length_b   1.000
_cell.length_c   1.000
_cell.angle_alpha   90.00
_cell.angle_beta   90.00
_cell.angle_gamma   90.00
#
_symmetry.space_group_name_H-M   'P 1'
#
loop_
_entity.id
_entity.type
_entity.pdbx_description
1 polymer ?
#
loop_
_entity_poly.entity_id
_entity_poly.type
_entity_poly.pdbx_seq_one_letter_code
_entity_poly.pdbx_strand_id
1 'polypeptide(L)'
;METEFSTTIWEWYADDEYKKLLSFCELCSGLEFLAMEPEAQSSSTPSCPGCEVWYEKMLCIQQFVDDFGRALPASSNTQLKLLFELCENLSDEAYHCNDQFMFHHKEWECVRHASRVALDGLGWSKLKAYIPEFEGRSRNVLYGVAYTKT
;
A
#
# COMPACT_ATOMS: atom_id res chain seq x y z
N MET A 1 17.44 3.43 20.26
CA MET A 1 15.97 3.32 20.38
C MET A 1 15.47 3.58 18.97
N GLU A 2 15.06 2.54 18.25
CA GLU A 2 14.46 2.76 16.93
C GLU A 2 13.19 3.57 17.16
N THR A 3 13.16 4.79 16.66
CA THR A 3 11.93 5.59 16.59
C THR A 3 10.94 4.81 15.73
N GLU A 4 9.73 4.64 16.26
CA GLU A 4 8.65 4.00 15.53
C GLU A 4 8.37 4.79 14.25
N PHE A 5 8.28 4.11 13.10
CA PHE A 5 8.10 4.79 11.80
C PHE A 5 6.86 5.69 11.75
N SER A 6 5.84 5.38 12.56
CA SER A 6 4.66 6.24 12.73
C SER A 6 5.01 7.67 13.18
N THR A 7 6.11 7.87 13.92
CA THR A 7 6.60 9.21 14.28
C THR A 7 7.09 9.99 13.05
N THR A 8 7.81 9.33 12.14
CA THR A 8 8.25 9.92 10.88
C THR A 8 7.08 10.35 10.00
N ILE A 9 5.97 9.60 10.01
CA ILE A 9 4.75 10.01 9.30
C ILE A 9 4.15 11.29 9.89
N TRP A 10 4.13 11.41 11.23
CA TRP A 10 3.68 12.64 11.88
C TRP A 10 4.59 13.83 11.61
N GLU A 11 5.90 13.61 11.51
CA GLU A 11 6.86 14.64 11.09
C GLU A 11 6.57 15.11 9.66
N TRP A 12 6.36 14.19 8.71
CA TRP A 12 5.96 14.57 7.35
C TRP A 12 4.67 15.37 7.30
N TYR A 13 3.72 15.04 8.18
CA TYR A 13 2.48 15.80 8.31
C TYR A 13 2.72 17.20 8.89
N ALA A 14 3.59 17.34 9.88
CA ALA A 14 3.92 18.64 10.47
C ALA A 14 4.74 19.53 9.52
N ASP A 15 5.58 18.91 8.68
CA ASP A 15 6.47 19.58 7.72
C ASP A 15 5.84 19.80 6.34
N ASP A 16 4.53 19.55 6.19
CA ASP A 16 3.80 19.74 4.93
C ASP A 16 4.37 18.91 3.75
N GLU A 17 4.94 17.73 4.04
CA GLU A 17 5.53 16.81 3.07
C GLU A 17 4.43 15.99 2.35
N TYR A 18 3.50 16.70 1.72
CA TYR A 18 2.26 16.14 1.16
C TYR A 18 2.47 15.03 0.13
N LYS A 19 3.56 15.08 -0.65
CA LYS A 19 3.87 14.00 -1.61
C LYS A 19 4.24 12.70 -0.92
N LYS A 20 5.05 12.78 0.15
CA LYS A 20 5.44 11.61 0.96
C LYS A 20 4.23 11.03 1.67
N LEU A 21 3.40 11.90 2.26
CA LEU A 21 2.16 11.49 2.93
C LEU A 21 1.18 10.81 1.99
N LEU A 22 0.93 11.40 0.81
CA LEU A 22 -0.01 10.81 -0.14
C LEU A 22 0.50 9.46 -0.64
N SER A 23 1.78 9.37 -1.02
CA SER A 23 2.38 8.11 -1.46
C SER A 23 2.37 7.05 -0.36
N PHE A 24 2.57 7.43 0.90
CA PHE A 24 2.42 6.53 2.05
C PHE A 24 0.98 6.02 2.20
N CYS A 25 -0.02 6.90 2.04
CA CYS A 25 -1.44 6.49 2.09
C CYS A 25 -1.78 5.52 0.96
N GLU A 26 -1.32 5.80 -0.25
CA GLU A 26 -1.51 4.93 -1.42
C GLU A 26 -0.83 3.57 -1.25
N LEU A 27 0.41 3.55 -0.72
CA LEU A 27 1.10 2.33 -0.34
C LEU A 27 0.26 1.52 0.65
N CYS A 28 -0.11 2.10 1.79
CA CYS A 28 -0.81 1.36 2.82
C CYS A 28 -2.21 0.91 2.37
N SER A 29 -2.92 1.70 1.56
CA SER A 29 -4.18 1.27 0.96
C SER A 29 -3.98 0.07 0.01
N GLY A 30 -2.92 0.10 -0.80
CA GLY A 30 -2.52 -1.03 -1.65
C GLY A 30 -2.21 -2.29 -0.83
N LEU A 31 -1.41 -2.16 0.22
CA LEU A 31 -1.07 -3.26 1.13
C LEU A 31 -2.30 -3.80 1.88
N GLU A 32 -3.23 -2.94 2.30
CA GLU A 32 -4.47 -3.38 2.92
C GLU A 32 -5.28 -4.26 1.97
N PHE A 33 -5.41 -3.86 0.71
CA PHE A 33 -6.05 -4.68 -0.32
C PHE A 33 -5.32 -6.01 -0.51
N LEU A 34 -3.99 -6.00 -0.63
CA LEU A 34 -3.19 -7.20 -0.84
C LEU A 34 -3.23 -8.16 0.36
N ALA A 35 -3.53 -7.66 1.56
CA ALA A 35 -3.67 -8.44 2.78
C ALA A 35 -5.06 -9.09 2.96
N MET A 36 -6.05 -8.72 2.15
CA MET A 36 -7.42 -9.22 2.25
C MET A 36 -7.54 -10.70 1.84
N GLU A 37 -8.59 -11.35 2.35
CA GLU A 37 -9.02 -12.67 1.89
C GLU A 37 -9.52 -12.62 0.44
N PRO A 38 -9.42 -13.74 -0.31
CA PRO A 38 -9.73 -13.78 -1.74
C PRO A 38 -11.08 -13.15 -2.12
N GLU A 39 -12.14 -13.48 -1.39
CA GLU A 39 -13.50 -13.01 -1.69
C GLU A 39 -13.63 -11.49 -1.56
N ALA A 40 -12.91 -10.90 -0.61
CA ALA A 40 -12.86 -9.45 -0.43
C ALA A 40 -12.05 -8.76 -1.54
N GLN A 41 -10.97 -9.39 -2.02
CA GLN A 41 -10.19 -8.88 -3.15
C GLN A 41 -11.01 -8.89 -4.44
N SER A 42 -11.67 -10.01 -4.75
CA SER A 42 -12.53 -10.15 -5.94
C SER A 42 -13.68 -9.13 -5.92
N SER A 43 -14.39 -9.01 -4.80
CA SER A 43 -15.53 -8.07 -4.70
C SER A 43 -15.13 -6.59 -4.76
N SER A 44 -13.86 -6.28 -4.51
CA SER A 44 -13.32 -4.92 -4.55
C SER A 44 -12.69 -4.54 -5.90
N THR A 45 -12.71 -5.43 -6.90
CA THR A 45 -12.13 -5.20 -8.24
C THR A 45 -13.19 -5.24 -9.35
N PRO A 46 -13.89 -4.12 -9.62
CA PRO A 46 -15.08 -4.10 -10.47
C PRO A 46 -14.83 -4.29 -11.97
N SER A 47 -13.60 -4.07 -12.47
CA SER A 47 -13.24 -4.25 -13.88
C SER A 47 -12.32 -5.45 -14.08
N CYS A 48 -11.07 -5.24 -14.51
CA CYS A 48 -10.09 -6.30 -14.72
C CYS A 48 -9.21 -6.42 -13.46
N PRO A 49 -9.32 -7.52 -12.69
CA PRO A 49 -8.58 -7.70 -11.44
C PRO A 49 -7.07 -7.63 -11.63
N GLY A 50 -6.54 -8.28 -12.68
CA GLY A 50 -5.11 -8.23 -12.99
C GLY A 50 -4.62 -6.80 -13.18
N CYS A 51 -5.26 -6.05 -14.09
CA CYS A 51 -4.86 -4.67 -14.38
C CYS A 51 -5.01 -3.76 -13.17
N GLU A 52 -6.17 -3.79 -12.49
CA GLU A 52 -6.43 -2.92 -11.35
C GLU A 52 -5.44 -3.18 -10.22
N VAL A 53 -5.21 -4.45 -9.87
CA VAL A 53 -4.31 -4.78 -8.76
C VAL A 53 -2.87 -4.43 -9.10
N TRP A 54 -2.43 -4.65 -10.34
CA TRP A 54 -1.09 -4.27 -10.74
C TRP A 54 -0.87 -2.75 -10.65
N TYR A 55 -1.71 -1.98 -11.35
CA TYR A 55 -1.49 -0.54 -11.48
C TYR A 55 -1.83 0.23 -10.21
N GLU A 56 -2.85 -0.19 -9.45
CA GLU A 56 -3.32 0.57 -8.29
C GLU A 56 -2.77 0.06 -6.96
N LYS A 57 -2.34 -1.20 -6.86
CA LYS A 57 -2.00 -1.83 -5.57
C LYS A 57 -0.57 -2.36 -5.50
N MET A 58 -0.05 -2.94 -6.58
CA MET A 58 1.31 -3.52 -6.59
C MET A 58 2.37 -2.48 -6.97
N LEU A 59 2.14 -1.69 -8.03
CA LEU A 59 3.12 -0.70 -8.48
C LEU A 59 3.38 0.42 -7.45
N CYS A 60 2.41 0.75 -6.60
CA CYS A 60 2.63 1.75 -5.55
C CYS A 60 3.70 1.31 -4.54
N ILE A 61 3.95 0.00 -4.39
CA ILE A 61 5.02 -0.54 -3.54
C ILE A 61 6.39 -0.15 -4.09
N GLN A 62 6.64 -0.44 -5.37
CA GLN A 62 7.89 -0.08 -6.02
C GLN A 62 8.08 1.43 -6.07
N GLN A 63 7.05 2.17 -6.46
CA GLN A 63 7.10 3.64 -6.51
C GLN A 63 7.47 4.25 -5.16
N PHE A 64 6.84 3.79 -4.07
CA PHE A 64 7.18 4.27 -2.73
C PHE A 64 8.61 3.92 -2.33
N VAL A 65 9.06 2.70 -2.61
CA VAL A 65 10.42 2.24 -2.29
C VAL A 65 11.48 3.05 -3.06
N ASP A 66 11.24 3.33 -4.33
CA ASP A 66 12.17 4.07 -5.18
C ASP A 66 12.27 5.55 -4.77
N ASP A 67 11.12 6.19 -4.50
CA ASP A 67 11.07 7.61 -4.16
C ASP A 67 11.44 7.88 -2.69
N PHE A 68 10.99 7.01 -1.77
CA PHE A 68 11.01 7.27 -0.32
C PHE A 68 11.60 6.15 0.53
N GLY A 69 12.10 5.07 -0.07
CA GLY A 69 12.63 3.92 0.68
C GLY A 69 13.82 4.22 1.59
N ARG A 70 14.53 5.35 1.38
CA ARG A 70 15.60 5.82 2.28
C ARG A 70 15.09 6.35 3.62
N ALA A 71 13.83 6.76 3.69
CA ALA A 71 13.23 7.26 4.91
C ALA A 71 12.59 6.14 5.76
N LEU A 72 12.48 4.93 5.20
CA LEU A 72 12.00 3.75 5.92
C LEU A 72 13.09 3.17 6.84
N PRO A 73 12.69 2.54 7.96
CA PRO A 73 13.54 1.58 8.65
C PRO A 73 14.04 0.51 7.68
N ALA A 74 15.29 0.07 7.85
CA ALA A 74 15.92 -0.89 6.94
C ALA A 74 15.11 -2.19 6.81
N SER A 75 14.53 -2.67 7.92
CA SER A 75 13.66 -3.84 7.95
C SER A 75 12.40 -3.66 7.09
N SER A 76 11.68 -2.54 7.25
CA SER A 76 10.48 -2.22 6.48
C SER A 76 10.79 -2.06 4.99
N ASN A 77 11.90 -1.40 4.65
CA ASN A 77 12.34 -1.25 3.26
C ASN A 77 12.62 -2.61 2.61
N THR A 78 13.35 -3.48 3.30
CA THR A 78 13.60 -4.85 2.83
C THR A 78 12.30 -5.64 2.67
N GLN A 79 11.37 -5.53 3.62
CA GLN A 79 10.07 -6.21 3.54
C GLN A 79 9.24 -5.77 2.32
N LEU A 80 9.19 -4.47 2.02
CA LEU A 80 8.45 -3.98 0.85
C LEU A 80 9.08 -4.44 -0.47
N LYS A 81 10.41 -4.47 -0.55
CA LYS A 81 11.11 -5.01 -1.73
C LYS A 81 10.82 -6.48 -1.95
N LEU A 82 10.91 -7.29 -0.90
CA LEU A 82 10.59 -8.72 -0.96
C LEU A 82 9.11 -8.96 -1.32
N LEU A 83 8.19 -8.15 -0.79
CA LEU A 83 6.79 -8.21 -1.15
C LEU A 83 6.57 -7.89 -2.64
N PHE A 84 7.21 -6.85 -3.16
CA PHE A 84 7.11 -6.53 -4.58
C PHE A 84 7.68 -7.65 -5.45
N GLU A 85 8.81 -8.24 -5.08
CA GLU A 85 9.35 -9.43 -5.75
C GLU A 85 8.37 -10.61 -5.72
N LEU A 86 7.62 -10.83 -4.64
CA LEU A 86 6.56 -11.85 -4.60
C LEU A 86 5.45 -11.55 -5.61
N CYS A 87 5.07 -10.28 -5.77
CA CYS A 87 4.08 -9.87 -6.76
C CYS A 87 4.57 -10.09 -8.20
N GLU A 88 5.83 -9.75 -8.49
CA GLU A 88 6.45 -9.94 -9.81
C GLU A 88 6.60 -11.41 -10.21
N ASN A 89 6.73 -12.31 -9.22
CA ASN A 89 6.96 -13.74 -9.43
C ASN A 89 5.68 -14.59 -9.32
N LEU A 90 4.49 -13.98 -9.28
CA LEU A 90 3.24 -14.72 -9.44
C LEU A 90 3.23 -15.41 -10.81
N SER A 91 2.89 -16.68 -10.84
CA SER A 91 2.76 -17.44 -12.08
C SER A 91 1.63 -16.89 -12.96
N ASP A 92 1.68 -17.19 -14.27
CA ASP A 92 0.61 -16.85 -15.21
C ASP A 92 -0.74 -17.49 -14.80
N GLU A 93 -0.72 -18.62 -14.09
CA GLU A 93 -1.92 -19.24 -13.51
C GLU A 93 -2.42 -18.51 -12.26
N ALA A 94 -1.54 -17.88 -11.50
CA ALA A 94 -1.89 -17.14 -10.29
C ALA A 94 -2.32 -15.69 -10.58
N TYR A 95 -1.84 -15.12 -11.68
CA TYR A 95 -2.06 -13.73 -12.04
C TYR A 95 -2.26 -13.59 -13.55
N HIS A 96 -3.51 -13.33 -13.94
CA HIS A 96 -3.83 -13.00 -15.32
C HIS A 96 -5.07 -12.11 -15.43
N CYS A 97 -5.18 -11.43 -16.57
CA CYS A 97 -6.28 -10.52 -16.81
C CYS A 97 -7.63 -11.26 -16.90
N ASN A 98 -8.68 -10.54 -16.51
CA ASN A 98 -10.08 -10.99 -16.57
C ASN A 98 -10.40 -12.26 -15.76
N ASP A 99 -9.59 -12.60 -14.76
CA ASP A 99 -9.90 -13.67 -13.81
C ASP A 99 -10.18 -13.12 -12.41
N GLN A 100 -11.46 -13.16 -12.06
CA GLN A 100 -11.96 -12.77 -10.74
C GLN A 100 -11.61 -13.79 -9.66
N PHE A 101 -11.22 -15.02 -10.03
CA PHE A 101 -10.84 -16.08 -9.09
C PHE A 101 -9.32 -16.18 -8.89
N MET A 102 -8.50 -15.36 -9.57
CA MET A 102 -7.05 -15.43 -9.47
C MET A 102 -6.56 -15.33 -8.02
N PHE A 103 -7.25 -14.56 -7.18
CA PHE A 103 -6.94 -14.40 -5.75
C PHE A 103 -7.09 -15.71 -4.95
N HIS A 104 -7.91 -16.67 -5.40
CA HIS A 104 -8.01 -17.97 -4.74
C HIS A 104 -6.80 -18.87 -4.99
N HIS A 105 -5.91 -18.49 -5.92
CA HIS A 105 -4.69 -19.24 -6.14
C HIS A 105 -3.77 -19.16 -4.91
N LYS A 106 -3.18 -20.31 -4.54
CA LYS A 106 -2.38 -20.47 -3.32
C LYS A 106 -1.18 -19.52 -3.23
N GLU A 107 -0.64 -19.06 -4.36
CA GLU A 107 0.51 -18.16 -4.40
C GLU A 107 0.22 -16.78 -3.80
N TRP A 108 -1.05 -16.35 -3.84
CA TRP A 108 -1.48 -15.12 -3.19
C TRP A 108 -1.35 -15.16 -1.65
N GLU A 109 -1.25 -16.34 -1.05
CA GLU A 109 -1.12 -16.42 0.41
C GLU A 109 0.20 -15.82 0.92
N CYS A 110 1.28 -16.01 0.16
CA CYS A 110 2.57 -15.39 0.46
C CYS A 110 2.48 -13.86 0.36
N VAL A 111 1.79 -13.34 -0.67
CA VAL A 111 1.56 -11.90 -0.88
C VAL A 111 0.73 -11.33 0.27
N ARG A 112 -0.35 -11.99 0.66
CA ARG A 112 -1.18 -11.57 1.81
C ARG A 112 -0.39 -11.51 3.10
N HIS A 113 0.34 -12.59 3.39
CA HIS A 113 1.13 -12.68 4.61
C HIS A 113 2.19 -11.57 4.67
N ALA A 114 2.95 -11.39 3.59
CA ALA A 114 3.96 -10.34 3.50
C ALA A 114 3.35 -8.93 3.59
N SER A 115 2.17 -8.70 3.01
CA SER A 115 1.45 -7.42 3.11
C SER A 115 1.02 -7.11 4.55
N ARG A 116 0.51 -8.10 5.29
CA ARG A 116 0.20 -7.94 6.73
C ARG A 116 1.43 -7.57 7.55
N VAL A 117 2.54 -8.28 7.31
CA VAL A 117 3.82 -8.01 8.00
C VAL A 117 4.34 -6.61 7.68
N ALA A 118 4.24 -6.17 6.43
CA ALA A 118 4.64 -4.82 6.02
C ALA A 118 3.78 -3.73 6.69
N LEU A 119 2.45 -3.91 6.73
CA LEU A 119 1.53 -2.99 7.43
C LEU A 119 1.87 -2.85 8.92
N ASP A 120 2.17 -3.96 9.59
CA ASP A 120 2.59 -3.96 10.99
C ASP A 120 3.92 -3.20 11.17
N GLY A 121 4.91 -3.46 10.30
CA GLY A 121 6.20 -2.78 10.31
C GLY A 121 6.11 -1.27 10.05
N LEU A 122 5.10 -0.84 9.29
CA LEU A 122 4.81 0.58 9.02
C LEU A 122 4.00 1.26 10.15
N GLY A 123 3.59 0.51 11.18
CA GLY A 123 2.76 1.04 12.26
C GLY A 123 1.34 1.41 11.81
N TRP A 124 0.84 0.76 10.75
CA TRP A 124 -0.41 1.12 10.10
C TRP A 124 -1.61 1.16 11.05
N SER A 125 -1.68 0.21 11.99
CA SER A 125 -2.75 0.12 12.98
C SER A 125 -2.93 1.40 13.82
N LYS A 126 -1.87 2.19 14.01
CA LYS A 126 -1.92 3.46 14.76
C LYS A 126 -2.26 4.66 13.87
N LEU A 127 -1.99 4.55 12.57
CA LEU A 127 -2.13 5.64 11.61
C LEU A 127 -3.46 5.60 10.84
N LYS A 128 -4.06 4.43 10.69
CA LYS A 128 -5.27 4.20 9.87
C LYS A 128 -6.40 5.19 10.12
N ALA A 129 -6.63 5.58 11.38
CA ALA A 129 -7.67 6.52 11.75
C ALA A 129 -7.46 7.95 11.19
N TYR A 130 -6.22 8.31 10.84
CA TYR A 130 -5.83 9.64 10.37
C TYR A 130 -5.71 9.74 8.84
N ILE A 131 -5.82 8.62 8.13
CA ILE A 131 -5.63 8.54 6.69
C ILE A 131 -6.59 9.42 5.90
N PRO A 132 -7.88 9.52 6.23
CA PRO A 132 -8.77 10.47 5.56
C PRO A 132 -8.27 11.92 5.65
N GLU A 133 -7.62 12.29 6.77
CA GLU A 133 -7.03 13.63 6.92
C GLU A 133 -5.73 13.77 6.12
N PHE A 134 -4.83 12.78 6.17
CA PHE A 134 -3.57 12.81 5.42
C PHE A 134 -3.81 12.87 3.91
N GLU A 135 -4.66 12.01 3.38
CA GLU A 135 -5.03 12.02 1.96
C GLU A 135 -5.75 13.29 1.58
N GLY A 136 -6.73 13.70 2.38
CA GLY A 136 -7.57 14.85 2.12
C GLY A 136 -6.76 16.14 2.00
N ARG A 137 -5.89 16.41 2.97
CA ARG A 137 -5.00 17.58 2.91
C ARG A 137 -4.01 17.47 1.76
N SER A 138 -3.39 16.31 1.56
CA SER A 138 -2.39 16.15 0.50
C SER A 138 -3.00 16.34 -0.89
N ARG A 139 -4.17 15.75 -1.17
CA ARG A 139 -4.89 15.93 -2.44
C ARG A 139 -5.39 17.36 -2.63
N ASN A 140 -5.78 18.04 -1.56
CA ASN A 140 -6.15 19.45 -1.64
C ASN A 140 -4.98 20.33 -2.08
N VAL A 141 -3.81 20.15 -1.47
CA VAL A 141 -2.63 20.97 -1.78
C VAL A 141 -2.03 20.59 -3.14
N LEU A 142 -1.92 19.30 -3.45
CA LEU A 142 -1.28 18.84 -4.68
C LEU A 142 -2.16 19.01 -5.93
N TYR A 143 -3.48 18.84 -5.79
CA TYR A 143 -4.40 18.73 -6.93
C TYR A 143 -5.64 19.64 -6.85
N GLY A 144 -5.78 20.44 -5.78
CA GLY A 144 -6.93 21.34 -5.62
C GLY A 144 -8.26 20.63 -5.29
N VAL A 145 -8.22 19.35 -4.88
CA VAL A 145 -9.43 18.60 -4.50
C VAL A 145 -9.93 19.09 -3.13
N ALA A 146 -11.17 19.54 -3.02
CA ALA A 146 -11.69 20.08 -1.76
C ALA A 146 -11.69 19.01 -0.65
N TYR A 147 -10.97 19.26 0.45
CA TYR A 147 -11.03 18.41 1.64
C TYR A 147 -12.22 18.84 2.50
N THR A 148 -13.12 17.90 2.81
CA THR A 148 -14.19 18.10 3.78
C THR A 148 -13.90 17.21 4.98
N LYS A 149 -13.61 17.81 6.13
CA LYS A 149 -13.42 17.07 7.38
C LYS A 149 -14.79 16.52 7.80
N THR A 150 -14.98 15.21 7.67
CA THR A 150 -16.18 14.49 8.17
C THR A 150 -16.12 14.33 9.68
#